data_AF-X1PY44-F1
#
_entry.id   AF-X1PY44-F1
#
_cell.length_a   1.000
_cell.length_b   1.000
_cell.length_c   1.000
_cell.angle_alpha   90.00
_cell.angle_beta   90.00
_cell.angle_gamma   90.00
#
_symmetry.space_group_name_H-M   'P 1'
#
loop_
_entity.id
_entity.type
_entity.pdbx_description
1 polymer ?
#
loop_
_entity_poly.entity_id
_entity_poly.type
_entity_poly.pdbx_seq_one_letter_code
_entity_poly.pdbx_strand_id
1 'polypeptide(L)'
;MRIDRLDLIAYGPFTDKSLNLSNGDSGLHLIYGDNEAGKSTSLRALIAWLFGIPARTNDNYLHSNPQLRIGGKLRLSSGEELEFTRRKGTKNTLLELG
;
A
#
# COMPACT_ATOMS: atom_id res chain seq x y z
N MET A 1 7.96 11.92 -8.63
CA MET A 1 7.58 11.01 -7.51
C MET A 1 7.73 9.59 -8.01
N ARG A 2 8.32 8.71 -7.19
CA ARG A 2 8.50 7.28 -7.49
C ARG A 2 8.12 6.48 -6.24
N ILE A 3 7.48 5.32 -6.43
CA ILE A 3 7.16 4.40 -5.32
C ILE A 3 8.27 3.35 -5.27
N ASP A 4 8.96 3.24 -4.14
CA ASP A 4 10.06 2.29 -3.95
C ASP A 4 9.58 1.00 -3.27
N ARG A 5 8.57 1.10 -2.41
CA ARG A 5 8.01 -0.06 -1.70
C ARG A 5 6.53 0.14 -1.38
N LEU A 6 5.75 -0.93 -1.50
CA LEU A 6 4.37 -1.00 -1.00
C LEU A 6 4.26 -2.13 0.03
N ASP A 7 3.84 -1.80 1.25
CA ASP A 7 3.71 -2.74 2.36
C ASP A 7 2.24 -3.06 2.61
N LEU A 8 1.84 -4.28 2.30
CA LEU A 8 0.51 -4.87 2.47
C LEU A 8 0.45 -5.53 3.85
N ILE A 9 0.50 -4.69 4.90
CA ILE A 9 0.59 -5.12 6.31
C ILE A 9 -0.66 -5.92 6.71
N ALA A 10 -1.85 -5.36 6.47
CA ALA A 10 -3.13 -6.01 6.69
C ALA A 10 -4.18 -5.41 5.73
N TYR A 11 -4.31 -5.98 4.53
CA TYR A 11 -5.23 -5.47 3.51
C TYR A 11 -5.63 -6.54 2.48
N GLY A 12 -6.93 -6.70 2.25
CA GLY A 12 -7.48 -7.74 1.37
C GLY A 12 -7.00 -9.13 1.79
N PRO A 13 -6.32 -9.90 0.92
CA PRO A 13 -5.84 -11.24 1.24
C PRO A 13 -4.46 -11.23 1.91
N PHE A 14 -3.80 -10.07 1.97
CA PHE A 14 -2.40 -9.98 2.36
C PHE A 14 -2.26 -9.80 3.86
N THR A 15 -1.25 -10.47 4.41
CA THR A 15 -0.76 -10.27 5.78
C THR A 15 0.76 -10.18 5.69
N ASP A 16 1.31 -9.03 6.11
CA ASP A 16 2.74 -8.76 6.20
C ASP A 16 3.52 -9.12 4.91
N LYS A 17 3.08 -8.54 3.78
CA LYS A 17 3.76 -8.68 2.49
C LYS A 17 4.26 -7.34 1.99
N SER A 18 5.46 -7.32 1.41
CA SER A 18 6.02 -6.12 0.78
C SER A 18 6.29 -6.37 -0.70
N LEU A 19 5.91 -5.41 -1.54
CA LEU A 19 6.27 -5.35 -2.93
C LEU A 19 7.44 -4.38 -3.09
N ASN A 20 8.60 -4.90 -3.45
CA ASN A 20 9.77 -4.09 -3.77
C ASN A 20 9.66 -3.55 -5.20
N LEU A 21 9.61 -2.22 -5.32
CA LEU A 21 9.52 -1.45 -6.57
C LEU A 21 10.75 -0.55 -6.77
N SER A 22 11.79 -0.68 -5.93
CA SER A 22 13.01 0.13 -5.98
C SER A 22 13.96 -0.28 -7.10
N ASN A 23 13.70 -1.39 -7.78
CA ASN A 23 14.54 -1.90 -8.86
C ASN A 23 14.09 -1.38 -10.22
N GLY A 24 15.05 -1.19 -11.12
CA GLY A 24 14.84 -0.78 -12.50
C GLY A 24 14.71 0.74 -12.71
N ASP A 25 15.05 1.18 -13.91
CA ASP A 25 15.09 2.60 -14.31
C ASP A 25 14.01 2.96 -15.34
N SER A 26 13.28 1.98 -15.86
CA SER A 26 12.32 2.16 -16.96
C SER A 26 10.95 2.69 -16.54
N GLY A 27 10.69 2.84 -15.24
CA GLY A 27 9.42 3.37 -14.70
C GLY A 27 8.18 2.48 -14.90
N LEU A 28 8.36 1.25 -15.39
CA LEU A 28 7.31 0.25 -15.57
C LEU A 28 7.51 -0.93 -14.62
N HIS A 29 6.50 -1.22 -13.80
CA HIS A 29 6.47 -2.39 -12.94
C HIS A 29 5.35 -3.34 -13.37
N LEU A 30 5.71 -4.58 -13.73
CA LEU A 30 4.75 -5.63 -14.05
C LEU A 30 4.57 -6.55 -12.83
N ILE A 31 3.35 -6.58 -12.30
CA ILE A 31 2.96 -7.48 -11.22
C ILE A 31 2.02 -8.53 -11.82
N TYR A 32 2.46 -9.80 -11.83
CA TYR A 32 1.72 -10.90 -12.44
C TYR A 32 1.58 -12.08 -11.47
N GLY A 33 0.69 -12.99 -11.80
CA GLY A 33 0.33 -14.16 -10.99
C GLY A 33 -1.06 -14.66 -11.37
N ASP A 34 -1.51 -15.73 -10.72
CA ASP A 34 -2.80 -16.35 -11.02
C ASP A 34 -3.99 -15.44 -10.71
N ASN A 35 -5.16 -15.81 -11.23
CA ASN A 35 -6.40 -15.16 -10.82
C ASN A 35 -6.54 -15.24 -9.30
N GLU A 36 -7.10 -14.18 -8.70
CA GLU A 36 -7.28 -14.06 -7.25
C GLU A 36 -5.99 -13.96 -6.41
N ALA A 37 -4.80 -13.96 -7.03
CA ALA A 37 -3.52 -13.73 -6.34
C ALA A 37 -3.35 -12.32 -5.74
N GLY A 38 -4.40 -11.49 -5.76
CA GLY A 38 -4.41 -10.18 -5.13
C GLY A 38 -3.86 -9.03 -5.97
N LYS A 39 -3.59 -9.22 -7.27
CA LYS A 39 -3.06 -8.16 -8.18
C LYS A 39 -3.90 -6.88 -8.16
N SER A 40 -5.20 -6.98 -8.40
CA SER A 40 -6.11 -5.82 -8.36
C SER A 40 -6.23 -5.22 -6.95
N THR A 41 -6.08 -6.05 -5.92
CA THR A 41 -6.05 -5.61 -4.52
C THR A 41 -4.80 -4.79 -4.23
N SER A 42 -3.63 -5.19 -4.74
CA SER A 42 -2.39 -4.43 -4.58
C SER A 42 -2.49 -3.04 -5.18
N LEU A 43 -3.13 -2.90 -6.36
CA LEU A 43 -3.37 -1.58 -6.96
C LEU A 43 -4.32 -0.73 -6.10
N ARG A 44 -5.41 -1.32 -5.58
CA ARG A 44 -6.30 -0.60 -4.65
C ARG A 44 -5.60 -0.21 -3.35
N ALA A 45 -4.73 -1.08 -2.83
CA ALA A 45 -3.95 -0.81 -1.64
C ALA A 45 -2.98 0.36 -1.86
N LEU A 46 -2.33 0.44 -3.02
CA LEU A 46 -1.47 1.57 -3.37
C LEU A 46 -2.25 2.90 -3.37
N ILE A 47 -3.41 2.93 -4.03
CA ILE A 47 -4.28 4.12 -4.06
C ILE A 47 -4.73 4.46 -2.63
N ALA A 48 -5.14 3.46 -1.86
CA ALA A 48 -5.60 3.65 -0.50
C ALA A 48 -4.49 4.14 0.44
N TRP A 49 -3.25 3.68 0.26
CA TRP A 49 -2.09 4.14 1.01
C TRP A 49 -1.82 5.63 0.76
N LEU A 50 -1.86 6.07 -0.50
CA LEU A 50 -1.64 7.48 -0.83
C LEU A 50 -2.80 8.37 -0.37
N PHE A 51 -4.05 7.95 -0.61
CA PHE A 51 -5.21 8.86 -0.55
C PHE A 51 -6.24 8.54 0.53
N GLY A 52 -6.09 7.46 1.27
CA GLY A 52 -7.09 7.04 2.26
C GLY A 52 -7.72 5.70 1.93
N ILE A 53 -7.88 4.85 2.96
CA ILE A 53 -8.72 3.66 2.85
C ILE A 53 -10.18 4.10 2.85
N PRO A 54 -10.98 3.78 1.82
CA PRO A 54 -12.38 4.18 1.74
C PRO A 54 -13.20 3.73 2.96
N ALA A 55 -14.16 4.55 3.39
CA ALA A 55 -15.03 4.26 4.52
C ALA A 55 -15.80 2.93 4.31
N ARG A 56 -16.34 2.73 3.10
CA ARG A 56 -16.84 1.45 2.62
C ARG A 56 -15.79 0.81 1.73
N THR A 57 -15.30 -0.36 2.12
CA THR A 57 -14.33 -1.14 1.35
C THR A 57 -14.74 -2.59 1.40
N ASN A 58 -14.43 -3.34 0.34
CA ASN A 58 -14.57 -4.79 0.31
C ASN A 58 -13.24 -5.49 0.59
N ASP A 59 -12.14 -4.76 0.78
CA ASP A 59 -10.81 -5.33 1.03
C ASP A 59 -10.60 -5.65 2.53
N ASN A 60 -11.66 -5.79 3.32
CA ASN A 60 -11.64 -6.11 4.76
C ASN A 60 -12.15 -7.54 5.07
N TYR A 61 -12.07 -8.46 4.11
CA TYR A 61 -12.60 -9.81 4.28
C TYR A 61 -11.73 -10.71 5.16
N LEU A 62 -10.41 -10.50 5.18
CA LEU A 62 -9.49 -11.22 6.08
C LEU A 62 -9.24 -10.46 7.38
N HIS A 63 -9.15 -9.12 7.30
CA HIS A 63 -8.78 -8.24 8.41
C HIS A 63 -9.92 -7.28 8.73
N SER A 64 -10.23 -7.10 10.01
CA SER A 64 -11.28 -6.16 10.43
C SER A 64 -10.92 -4.70 10.09
N ASN A 65 -11.93 -3.85 9.94
CA ASN A 65 -11.73 -2.43 9.58
C ASN A 65 -10.68 -1.70 10.45
N PRO A 66 -10.65 -1.85 11.79
CA PRO A 66 -9.63 -1.22 12.64
C PRO A 66 -8.21 -1.74 12.41
N GLN A 67 -8.07 -2.96 11.91
CA GLN A 67 -6.78 -3.61 11.63
C GLN A 67 -6.22 -3.26 10.25
N LEU A 68 -7.04 -2.70 9.34
CA LEU A 68 -6.55 -2.38 8.00
C LEU A 68 -5.38 -1.39 8.05
N ARG A 69 -4.24 -1.82 7.50
CA ARG A 69 -2.97 -1.09 7.49
C ARG A 69 -2.25 -1.33 6.17
N ILE A 70 -1.74 -0.25 5.59
CA ILE A 70 -0.93 -0.27 4.38
C ILE A 70 0.23 0.68 4.61
N GLY A 71 1.46 0.25 4.37
CA GLY A 71 2.64 1.09 4.43
C GLY A 71 3.29 1.23 3.07
N GLY A 72 4.37 1.98 3.04
CA GLY A 72 5.20 2.07 1.84
C GLY A 72 6.24 3.16 1.97
N LYS A 73 7.04 3.23 0.93
CA LYS A 73 8.12 4.21 0.78
C LYS A 73 8.05 4.80 -0.62
N LEU A 74 8.10 6.13 -0.70
CA LEU A 74 8.17 6.87 -1.96
C LEU A 74 9.30 7.88 -1.94
N ARG A 75 9.84 8.18 -3.12
CA ARG A 75 10.86 9.19 -3.34
C ARG A 75 10.29 10.34 -4.14
N LEU A 76 10.49 11.56 -3.66
CA LEU A 76 10.13 12.79 -4.36
C LEU A 76 11.14 13.10 -5.46
N SER A 77 10.77 14.01 -6.38
CA SER A 77 11.71 14.47 -7.41
C SER A 77 12.91 15.23 -6.84
N SER A 78 12.81 15.74 -5.61
CA SER A 78 13.91 16.34 -4.85
C SER A 78 14.93 15.31 -4.35
N GLY A 79 14.60 14.01 -4.40
CA GLY A 79 15.40 12.95 -3.77
C GLY A 79 14.99 12.65 -2.32
N GLU A 80 14.14 13.47 -1.71
CA GLU A 80 13.58 13.23 -0.38
C GLU A 80 12.78 11.92 -0.37
N GLU A 81 12.95 11.14 0.69
CA GLU A 81 12.23 9.89 0.90
C GLU A 81 11.16 10.07 1.97
N LEU A 82 9.94 9.66 1.64
CA LEU A 82 8.80 9.64 2.55
C LEU A 82 8.40 8.19 2.80
N GLU A 83 8.33 7.82 4.06
CA GLU A 83 7.98 6.48 4.52
C GLU A 83 6.94 6.59 5.63
N PHE A 84 5.78 5.99 5.41
CA PHE A 84 4.66 6.12 6.35
C PHE A 84 3.69 4.96 6.21
N THR A 85 2.97 4.70 7.30
CA THR A 85 1.84 3.77 7.32
C THR A 85 0.53 4.53 7.31
N ARG A 86 -0.45 3.98 6.61
CA ARG A 86 -1.83 4.44 6.67
C ARG A 86 -2.73 3.42 7.33
N ARG A 87 -3.50 3.89 8.31
CA ARG A 87 -4.64 3.18 8.89
C ARG A 87 -5.96 3.61 8.29
N LYS A 88 -6.97 2.74 8.38
CA LYS A 88 -8.35 3.15 8.09
C LYS A 88 -8.85 4.13 9.14
N GLY A 89 -9.51 5.20 8.69
CA GLY A 89 -10.13 6.21 9.53
C GLY A 89 -10.46 7.47 8.74
N THR A 90 -11.04 8.47 9.40
CA THR A 90 -11.37 9.78 8.80
C THR A 90 -10.41 10.89 9.21
N LYS A 91 -9.67 10.72 10.31
CA LYS A 91 -8.69 11.68 10.85
C LYS A 91 -7.47 10.93 11.37
N ASN A 92 -6.31 11.58 11.36
CA ASN A 92 -5.04 11.05 11.89
C ASN A 92 -4.78 9.62 11.40
N THR A 93 -4.84 9.46 10.07
CA THR A 93 -4.73 8.16 9.40
C THR A 93 -3.32 7.85 8.94
N LEU A 94 -2.47 8.87 8.79
CA LEU A 94 -1.05 8.72 8.56
C LEU A 94 -0.33 8.52 9.88
N LEU A 95 0.54 7.52 9.92
CA LEU A 95 1.39 7.17 11.05
C LEU A 95 2.83 7.18 10.55
N GLU A 96 3.72 7.82 11.30
CA GLU A 96 5.16 7.68 11.07
C GLU A 96 5.56 6.20 11.26
N LEU A 97 6.54 5.74 10.49
CA LEU A 97 7.19 4.47 10.81
C LEU A 97 7.97 4.69 12.11
N GLY A 98 7.67 3.90 13.14
CA GLY A 98 8.46 3.85 14.37
C GLY A 98 9.80 3.14 14.16
#